data_AF-A0A7W1TU27-F1
#
_entry.id   AF-A0A7W1TU27-F1
#
_cell.length_a   1.000
_cell.length_b   1.000
_cell.length_c   1.000
_cell.angle_alpha   90.00
_cell.angle_beta   90.00
_cell.angle_gamma   90.00
#
_symmetry.space_group_name_H-M   'P 1'
#
loop_
_entity.id
_entity.type
_entity.pdbx_description
1 polymer ?
#
loop_
_entity_poly.entity_id
_entity_poly.type
_entity_poly.pdbx_seq_one_letter_code
_entity_poly.pdbx_strand_id
1 'polypeptide(L)'
;MRDIVVRVPALACIDLGRVLVFARLGRSHAEGAYASCHCLTLPTTEPGYFFWKDRQTGELTRRSEWFVTKSPDVRIAGRPIDYLLSFALPRFTDQSLRRSRKREFYGRRPGWVAKLDTVVHELYHIDPEGHGLRRAVLPDGNLSDRLHGPTFYQDVARMVGEYLATRPDPAAYEFLRYDFAGLTERYGKVVCTTFRNYPSFPQRYNETVPLPADDGLRIERLKPVSQPTVYTELDLSQRLFTPETSRLALGL
;
A
#
# COMPACT_ATOMS: atom_id res chain seq x y z
N MET A 1 -6.38 -10.58 -8.71
CA MET A 1 -5.22 -10.91 -7.85
C MET A 1 -5.10 -12.40 -7.58
N ARG A 2 -6.15 -13.10 -7.14
CA ARG A 2 -6.11 -14.58 -6.94
C ARG A 2 -5.61 -15.35 -8.15
N ASP A 3 -6.13 -15.00 -9.33
CA ASP A 3 -5.67 -15.61 -10.59
C ASP A 3 -4.18 -15.39 -10.86
N ILE A 4 -3.63 -14.20 -10.54
CA ILE A 4 -2.20 -13.88 -10.68
C ILE A 4 -1.37 -14.76 -9.75
N VAL A 5 -1.72 -14.82 -8.46
CA VAL A 5 -0.98 -15.61 -7.44
C VAL A 5 -0.93 -17.10 -7.79
N VAL A 6 -2.02 -17.65 -8.35
CA VAL A 6 -2.08 -19.05 -8.77
C VAL A 6 -1.21 -19.32 -10.00
N ARG A 7 -1.09 -18.35 -10.91
CA ARG A 7 -0.43 -18.52 -12.23
C ARG A 7 1.04 -18.10 -12.26
N VAL A 8 1.49 -17.29 -11.30
CA VAL A 8 2.85 -16.75 -11.24
C VAL A 8 3.59 -17.39 -10.05
N PRO A 9 4.51 -18.36 -10.29
CA PRO A 9 5.16 -19.11 -9.21
C PRO A 9 5.85 -18.24 -8.16
N ALA A 10 6.48 -17.14 -8.56
CA ALA A 10 7.16 -16.22 -7.65
C ALA A 10 6.22 -15.55 -6.62
N LEU A 11 4.91 -15.52 -6.90
CA LEU A 11 3.88 -14.94 -6.04
C LEU A 11 3.03 -16.00 -5.31
N ALA A 12 3.26 -17.29 -5.58
CA ALA A 12 2.43 -18.38 -5.07
C ALA A 12 2.45 -18.54 -3.53
N CYS A 13 3.46 -17.96 -2.87
CA CYS A 13 3.57 -17.89 -1.42
C CYS A 13 2.55 -16.96 -0.75
N ILE A 14 1.88 -16.08 -1.52
CA ILE A 14 0.98 -15.07 -0.97
C ILE A 14 -0.38 -15.70 -0.62
N ASP A 15 -0.69 -15.71 0.67
CA ASP A 15 -2.03 -16.03 1.15
C ASP A 15 -2.94 -14.79 1.05
N LEU A 16 -3.71 -14.70 -0.04
CA LEU A 16 -4.65 -13.60 -0.26
C LEU A 16 -5.79 -13.51 0.76
N GLY A 17 -6.02 -14.55 1.58
CA GLY A 17 -6.96 -14.43 2.69
C GLY A 17 -6.44 -13.56 3.83
N ARG A 18 -5.13 -13.24 3.85
CA ARG A 18 -4.46 -12.36 4.81
C ARG A 18 -4.11 -11.00 4.20
N VAL A 19 -4.66 -10.69 3.02
CA VAL A 19 -4.46 -9.44 2.30
C VAL A 19 -5.79 -8.74 2.10
N LEU A 20 -5.92 -7.50 2.59
CA LEU A 20 -7.10 -6.68 2.35
C LEU A 20 -6.84 -5.69 1.22
N VAL A 21 -7.66 -5.74 0.18
CA VAL A 21 -7.63 -4.81 -0.94
C VAL A 21 -8.72 -3.75 -0.75
N PHE A 22 -8.35 -2.49 -0.84
CA PHE A 22 -9.29 -1.37 -0.69
C PHE A 22 -8.93 -0.20 -1.60
N ALA A 23 -9.85 0.75 -1.75
CA ALA A 23 -9.64 1.96 -2.52
C ALA A 23 -9.47 3.20 -1.63
N ARG A 24 -8.75 4.18 -2.16
CA ARG A 24 -8.61 5.52 -1.57
C ARG A 24 -8.81 6.59 -2.64
N LEU A 25 -9.15 7.82 -2.23
CA LEU A 25 -9.25 8.92 -3.19
C LEU A 25 -7.88 9.20 -3.80
N GLY A 26 -7.84 9.19 -5.12
CA GLY A 26 -6.79 9.79 -5.92
C GLY A 26 -7.36 10.92 -6.78
N ARG A 27 -6.49 11.64 -7.47
CA ARG A 27 -6.87 12.52 -8.58
C ARG A 27 -5.96 12.20 -9.76
N SER A 28 -6.51 12.11 -10.96
CA SER A 28 -5.79 11.67 -12.16
C SER A 28 -4.62 12.58 -12.53
N HIS A 29 -4.74 13.88 -12.25
CA HIS A 29 -3.72 14.88 -12.56
C HIS A 29 -2.79 15.21 -11.38
N ALA A 30 -3.06 14.68 -10.20
CA ALA A 30 -2.23 14.94 -9.04
C ALA A 30 -1.10 13.91 -8.93
N GLU A 31 0.08 14.36 -8.49
CA GLU A 31 1.20 13.48 -8.19
C GLU A 31 0.91 12.54 -7.01
N GLY A 32 1.65 11.43 -6.95
CA GLY A 32 1.58 10.44 -5.89
C GLY A 32 1.35 9.02 -6.41
N ALA A 33 1.44 8.06 -5.50
CA ALA A 33 1.35 6.65 -5.84
C ALA A 33 -0.03 6.26 -6.44
N TYR A 34 -0.01 5.34 -7.40
CA TYR A 34 -1.20 4.71 -7.99
C TYR A 34 -1.81 3.68 -7.03
N ALA A 35 -0.96 2.95 -6.32
CA ALA A 35 -1.31 1.99 -5.31
C ALA A 35 -0.24 1.96 -4.21
N SER A 36 -0.50 1.26 -3.11
CA SER A 36 0.50 1.03 -2.07
C SER A 36 0.25 -0.29 -1.34
N CYS A 37 1.35 -0.92 -0.90
CA CYS A 37 1.38 -2.05 0.01
C CYS A 37 1.79 -1.57 1.41
N HIS A 38 0.95 -1.86 2.40
CA HIS A 38 1.23 -1.58 3.82
C HIS A 38 1.31 -2.89 4.59
N CYS A 39 2.44 -3.13 5.26
CA CYS A 39 2.63 -4.26 6.16
C CYS A 39 2.11 -3.93 7.57
N LEU A 40 1.32 -4.84 8.15
CA LEU A 40 0.75 -4.76 9.49
C LEU A 40 1.46 -5.69 10.50
N THR A 41 2.38 -6.53 10.04
CA THR A 41 3.09 -7.52 10.88
C THR A 41 4.42 -6.99 11.44
N LEU A 42 4.81 -5.76 11.09
CA LEU A 42 6.03 -5.16 11.61
C LEU A 42 5.98 -5.11 13.15
N PRO A 43 7.04 -5.57 13.85
CA PRO A 43 7.04 -5.61 15.30
C PRO A 43 6.93 -4.20 15.91
N THR A 44 6.58 -4.19 17.19
CA THR A 44 6.73 -3.00 18.03
C THR A 44 8.20 -2.59 18.02
N THR A 45 8.47 -1.31 17.79
CA THR A 45 9.85 -0.82 17.81
C THR A 45 10.40 -0.82 19.23
N GLU A 46 11.72 -0.78 19.34
CA GLU A 46 12.35 -0.33 20.58
C GLU A 46 11.90 1.10 20.94
N PRO A 47 11.90 1.47 22.23
CA PRO A 47 11.60 2.82 22.65
C PRO A 47 12.53 3.86 22.03
N GLY A 48 11.94 4.93 21.51
CA GLY A 48 12.67 6.07 20.96
C GLY A 48 11.98 7.38 21.28
N TYR A 49 12.61 8.48 20.87
CA TYR A 49 12.03 9.82 20.95
C TYR A 49 12.44 10.64 19.73
N PHE A 50 11.60 11.59 19.35
CA PHE A 50 12.00 12.64 18.42
C PHE A 50 12.80 13.69 19.18
N PHE A 51 13.80 14.28 18.53
CA PHE A 51 14.58 15.35 19.10
C PHE A 51 14.66 16.53 18.14
N TRP A 52 14.84 17.72 18.72
CA TRP A 52 15.02 18.94 17.95
C TRP A 52 16.35 19.56 18.33
N LYS A 53 17.09 19.95 17.29
CA LYS A 53 18.36 20.66 17.42
C LYS A 53 18.19 22.11 17.04
N ASP A 54 18.91 22.99 17.72
CA ASP A 54 19.17 24.31 17.18
C ASP A 54 19.94 24.17 15.86
N ARG A 55 19.53 24.93 14.83
CA ARG A 55 20.10 24.77 13.49
C ARG A 55 21.51 25.36 13.37
N GLN A 56 21.85 26.36 14.19
CA GLN A 56 23.13 27.04 14.15
C GLN A 56 24.17 26.34 15.03
N THR A 57 23.80 26.00 16.26
CA THR A 57 24.72 25.39 17.24
C THR A 57 24.72 23.87 17.20
N GLY A 58 23.64 23.25 16.69
CA GLY A 58 23.46 21.79 16.70
C GLY A 58 23.06 21.21 18.07
N GLU A 59 22.89 22.06 19.07
CA GLU A 59 22.55 21.66 20.44
C GLU A 59 21.11 21.12 20.52
N LEU A 60 20.90 20.06 21.31
CA LEU A 60 19.57 19.53 21.57
C LEU A 60 18.79 20.53 22.43
N THR A 61 17.63 20.98 21.94
CA THR A 61 16.81 21.99 22.65
C THR A 61 15.60 21.38 23.35
N ARG A 62 15.10 20.27 22.82
CA ARG A 62 13.92 19.55 23.32
C ARG A 62 13.86 18.15 22.73
N ARG A 63 13.08 17.30 23.38
CA ARG A 63 12.74 15.96 22.89
C ARG A 63 11.27 15.64 23.13
N SER A 64 10.76 14.60 22.46
CA SER A 64 9.42 14.11 22.73
C SER A 64 9.42 13.26 23.99
N GLU A 65 8.22 12.93 24.46
CA GLU A 65 8.03 11.73 25.28
C GLU A 65 8.64 10.51 24.59
N TRP A 66 9.11 9.55 25.38
CA TRP A 66 9.50 8.24 24.86
C TRP A 66 8.28 7.54 24.29
N PHE A 67 8.45 6.84 23.17
CA PHE A 67 7.38 6.09 22.53
C PHE A 67 7.89 4.83 21.88
N VAL A 68 6.97 3.88 21.70
CA VAL A 68 7.13 2.76 20.78
C VAL A 68 6.17 2.92 19.61
N THR A 69 6.58 2.51 18.42
CA THR A 69 5.69 2.47 17.25
C THR A 69 5.13 1.07 17.09
N LYS A 70 3.80 0.94 17.04
CA LYS A 70 3.06 -0.32 16.91
C LYS A 70 2.28 -0.36 15.59
N SER A 71 2.01 -1.57 15.09
CA SER A 71 1.04 -1.79 14.01
C SER A 71 -0.36 -1.99 14.60
N PRO A 72 -1.43 -1.53 13.91
CA PRO A 72 -2.79 -1.85 14.31
C PRO A 72 -3.11 -3.32 13.99
N ASP A 73 -4.04 -3.90 14.76
CA ASP A 73 -4.60 -5.24 14.50
C ASP A 73 -5.78 -5.11 13.54
N VAL A 74 -5.78 -5.89 12.46
CA VAL A 74 -6.86 -5.88 11.48
C VAL A 74 -7.33 -7.32 11.29
N ARG A 75 -8.61 -7.59 11.57
CA ARG A 75 -9.21 -8.92 11.43
C ARG A 75 -10.49 -8.86 10.62
N ILE A 76 -10.59 -9.61 9.53
CA ILE A 76 -11.81 -9.68 8.72
C ILE A 76 -12.41 -11.06 8.90
N ALA A 77 -13.65 -11.12 9.40
CA ALA A 77 -14.33 -12.39 9.72
C ALA A 77 -13.46 -13.28 10.63
N GLY A 78 -12.81 -12.67 11.63
CA GLY A 78 -11.91 -13.35 12.57
C GLY A 78 -10.53 -13.71 12.02
N ARG A 79 -10.27 -13.55 10.71
CA ARG A 79 -8.96 -13.84 10.11
C ARG A 79 -8.04 -12.61 10.17
N PRO A 80 -6.79 -12.75 10.67
CA PRO A 80 -5.84 -11.65 10.66
C PRO A 80 -5.46 -11.24 9.24
N ILE A 81 -5.29 -9.93 9.05
CA ILE A 81 -4.79 -9.32 7.83
C ILE A 81 -3.37 -8.82 8.08
N ASP A 82 -2.43 -9.28 7.26
CA ASP A 82 -1.02 -8.94 7.37
C ASP A 82 -0.63 -7.78 6.45
N TYR A 83 -1.33 -7.63 5.33
CA TYR A 83 -1.05 -6.60 4.35
C TYR A 83 -2.31 -5.90 3.86
N LEU A 84 -2.20 -4.59 3.69
CA LEU A 84 -3.22 -3.76 3.05
C LEU A 84 -2.71 -3.31 1.68
N LEU A 85 -3.45 -3.61 0.63
CA LEU A 85 -3.21 -3.08 -0.71
C LEU A 85 -4.23 -2.00 -1.02
N SER A 86 -3.77 -0.76 -1.16
CA SER A 86 -4.63 0.38 -1.47
C SER A 86 -4.50 0.79 -2.93
N PHE A 87 -5.60 1.10 -3.61
CA PHE A 87 -5.60 1.65 -4.98
C PHE A 87 -6.21 3.05 -4.99
N ALA A 88 -5.49 4.03 -5.54
CA ALA A 88 -5.95 5.41 -5.61
C ALA A 88 -6.85 5.61 -6.85
N LEU A 89 -8.15 5.78 -6.68
CA LEU A 89 -9.11 5.98 -7.78
C LEU A 89 -9.55 7.44 -7.88
N PRO A 90 -9.70 8.01 -9.10
CA PRO A 90 -9.53 7.38 -10.43
C PRO A 90 -8.07 7.21 -10.91
N ARG A 91 -7.08 7.76 -10.19
CA ARG A 91 -5.69 7.85 -10.66
C ARG A 91 -5.10 6.53 -11.20
N PHE A 92 -5.33 5.42 -10.51
CA PHE A 92 -4.87 4.09 -10.90
C PHE A 92 -5.47 3.64 -12.24
N THR A 93 -6.77 3.83 -12.44
CA THR A 93 -7.43 3.43 -13.68
C THR A 93 -7.03 4.32 -14.86
N ASP A 94 -6.61 5.55 -14.61
CA ASP A 94 -6.19 6.49 -15.65
C ASP A 94 -4.70 6.38 -15.99
N GLN A 95 -4.00 5.44 -15.36
CA GLN A 95 -2.61 5.14 -15.65
C GLN A 95 -2.42 4.68 -17.10
N SER A 96 -1.35 5.15 -17.73
CA SER A 96 -0.90 4.68 -19.04
C SER A 96 0.61 4.45 -19.09
N LEU A 97 1.08 3.69 -20.08
CA LEU A 97 2.51 3.57 -20.40
C LEU A 97 3.10 4.86 -21.00
N ARG A 98 2.26 5.81 -21.45
CA ARG A 98 2.71 7.05 -22.07
C ARG A 98 3.41 7.92 -21.02
N ARG A 99 4.68 8.26 -21.27
CA ARG A 99 5.54 9.02 -20.35
C ARG A 99 5.85 8.31 -19.02
N SER A 100 5.60 7.00 -18.92
CA SER A 100 5.99 6.19 -17.77
C SER A 100 7.34 5.51 -18.02
N ARG A 101 8.18 5.42 -16.98
CA ARG A 101 9.41 4.59 -17.02
C ARG A 101 9.11 3.14 -17.37
N LYS A 102 7.93 2.63 -16.97
CA LYS A 102 7.45 1.27 -17.30
C LYS A 102 7.50 0.95 -18.80
N ARG A 103 7.42 1.95 -19.68
CA ARG A 103 7.47 1.75 -21.14
C ARG A 103 8.74 1.01 -21.59
N GLU A 104 9.84 1.17 -20.87
CA GLU A 104 11.10 0.47 -21.18
C GLU A 104 10.97 -1.06 -21.12
N PHE A 105 10.11 -1.58 -20.24
CA PHE A 105 9.91 -3.03 -20.07
C PHE A 105 8.82 -3.61 -20.97
N TYR A 106 7.89 -2.78 -21.47
CA TYR A 106 6.69 -3.24 -22.16
C TYR A 106 6.63 -2.91 -23.65
N GLY A 107 7.59 -2.12 -24.17
CA GLY A 107 7.71 -1.84 -25.60
C GLY A 107 6.41 -1.31 -26.22
N ARG A 108 5.84 -2.08 -27.16
CA ARG A 108 4.59 -1.75 -27.89
C ARG A 108 3.33 -2.36 -27.27
N ARG A 109 3.39 -2.95 -26.08
CA ARG A 109 2.21 -3.53 -25.43
C ARG A 109 1.14 -2.46 -25.16
N PRO A 110 -0.15 -2.84 -25.10
CA PRO A 110 -1.23 -1.91 -24.82
C PRO A 110 -1.06 -1.19 -23.47
N GLY A 111 -1.56 0.05 -23.39
CA GLY A 111 -1.39 0.92 -22.21
C GLY A 111 -1.93 0.35 -20.90
N TRP A 112 -2.94 -0.51 -20.96
CA TRP A 112 -3.54 -1.15 -19.78
C TRP A 112 -2.57 -2.05 -19.01
N VAL A 113 -1.50 -2.54 -19.66
CA VAL A 113 -0.47 -3.35 -19.01
C VAL A 113 0.23 -2.57 -17.89
N ALA A 114 0.26 -1.23 -17.95
CA ALA A 114 0.77 -0.41 -16.85
C ALA A 114 0.01 -0.61 -15.52
N LYS A 115 -1.31 -0.86 -15.60
CA LYS A 115 -2.18 -1.09 -14.44
C LYS A 115 -2.00 -2.50 -13.89
N LEU A 116 -1.86 -3.49 -14.78
CA LEU A 116 -1.51 -4.86 -14.40
C LEU A 116 -0.14 -4.91 -13.72
N ASP A 117 0.85 -4.19 -14.25
CA ASP A 117 2.15 -4.01 -13.62
C ASP A 117 2.02 -3.44 -12.21
N THR A 118 1.21 -2.39 -12.01
CA THR A 118 0.95 -1.85 -10.66
C THR A 118 0.34 -2.91 -9.74
N VAL A 119 -0.60 -3.73 -10.20
CA VAL A 119 -1.16 -4.82 -9.39
C VAL A 119 -0.09 -5.85 -8.99
N VAL A 120 0.77 -6.26 -9.93
CA VAL A 120 1.87 -7.20 -9.66
C VAL A 120 2.94 -6.57 -8.76
N HIS A 121 3.22 -5.28 -8.94
CA HIS A 121 4.13 -4.49 -8.11
C HIS A 121 3.72 -4.53 -6.63
N GLU A 122 2.45 -4.23 -6.34
CA GLU A 122 1.97 -4.24 -4.96
C GLU A 122 1.95 -5.65 -4.36
N LEU A 123 1.68 -6.69 -5.16
CA LEU A 123 1.80 -8.08 -4.71
C LEU A 123 3.26 -8.45 -4.44
N TYR A 124 4.20 -7.99 -5.27
CA TYR A 124 5.62 -8.32 -5.11
C TYR A 124 6.23 -7.69 -3.86
N HIS A 125 5.66 -6.59 -3.35
CA HIS A 125 6.02 -6.03 -2.05
C HIS A 125 5.74 -6.95 -0.87
N ILE A 126 4.83 -7.93 -1.00
CA ILE A 126 4.53 -8.87 0.08
C ILE A 126 5.75 -9.76 0.31
N ASP A 127 6.29 -9.67 1.52
CA ASP A 127 7.36 -10.52 2.00
C ASP A 127 6.76 -11.85 2.51
N PRO A 128 7.14 -13.01 1.93
CA PRO A 128 6.64 -14.31 2.34
C PRO A 128 6.99 -14.67 3.79
N GLU A 129 8.07 -14.09 4.34
CA GLU A 129 8.51 -14.35 5.72
C GLU A 129 7.82 -13.41 6.72
N GLY A 130 7.07 -12.41 6.24
CA GLY A 130 6.31 -11.50 7.09
C GLY A 130 7.17 -10.49 7.85
N HIS A 131 8.42 -10.26 7.44
CA HIS A 131 9.36 -9.34 8.09
C HIS A 131 9.21 -7.88 7.65
N GLY A 132 8.15 -7.55 6.92
CA GLY A 132 7.90 -6.21 6.42
C GLY A 132 7.56 -6.22 4.94
N LEU A 133 8.14 -5.28 4.19
CA LEU A 133 8.06 -5.30 2.74
C LEU A 133 9.26 -6.05 2.17
N ARG A 134 9.04 -6.77 1.07
CA ARG A 134 10.08 -7.52 0.37
C ARG A 134 11.27 -6.62 0.06
N ARG A 135 12.46 -7.06 0.46
CA ARG A 135 13.74 -6.46 0.11
C ARG A 135 14.47 -7.33 -0.91
N ALA A 136 15.20 -6.69 -1.83
CA ALA A 136 16.04 -7.41 -2.76
C ALA A 136 17.26 -7.99 -2.03
N VAL A 137 17.64 -9.22 -2.34
CA VAL A 137 18.93 -9.80 -1.93
C VAL A 137 19.99 -9.32 -2.93
N LEU A 138 21.06 -8.73 -2.42
CA LEU A 138 22.21 -8.26 -3.18
C LEU A 138 23.12 -9.43 -3.58
N PRO A 139 24.02 -9.27 -4.57
CA PRO A 139 24.92 -10.34 -5.00
C PRO A 139 25.82 -10.91 -3.90
N ASP A 140 26.07 -10.13 -2.85
CA ASP A 140 26.84 -10.53 -1.67
C ASP A 140 25.99 -11.26 -0.60
N GLY A 141 24.70 -11.49 -0.86
CA GLY A 141 23.77 -12.14 0.04
C GLY A 141 23.09 -11.21 1.06
N ASN A 142 23.48 -9.93 1.12
CA ASN A 142 22.87 -8.97 2.04
C ASN A 142 21.50 -8.47 1.53
N LEU A 143 20.64 -8.01 2.44
CA LEU A 143 19.39 -7.36 2.06
C LEU A 143 19.63 -5.89 1.70
N SER A 144 19.10 -5.46 0.57
CA SER A 144 19.09 -4.06 0.14
C SER A 144 18.16 -3.23 1.02
N ASP A 145 18.64 -2.07 1.50
CA ASP A 145 17.82 -1.05 2.14
C ASP A 145 16.85 -0.37 1.16
N ARG A 146 17.12 -0.47 -0.15
CA ARG A 146 16.22 0.02 -1.20
C ARG A 146 15.15 -1.02 -1.50
N LEU A 147 13.89 -0.62 -1.27
CA LEU A 147 12.71 -1.39 -1.66
C LEU A 147 12.49 -1.44 -3.18
N HIS A 148 12.97 -0.42 -3.92
CA HIS A 148 12.77 -0.26 -5.36
C HIS A 148 14.08 -0.13 -6.13
N GLY A 149 14.87 -1.20 -6.15
CA GLY A 149 16.07 -1.30 -7.00
C GLY A 149 15.73 -1.56 -8.49
N PRO A 150 16.69 -1.44 -9.42
CA PRO A 150 16.47 -1.77 -10.84
C PRO A 150 15.94 -3.19 -11.07
N THR A 151 16.43 -4.17 -10.31
CA THR A 151 16.00 -5.57 -10.37
C THR A 151 14.54 -5.75 -9.99
N PHE A 152 14.03 -4.95 -9.04
CA PHE A 152 12.62 -4.99 -8.64
C PHE A 152 11.69 -4.75 -9.82
N TYR A 153 11.97 -3.71 -10.63
CA TYR A 153 11.12 -3.39 -11.79
C TYR A 153 11.23 -4.45 -12.90
N GLN A 154 12.41 -5.03 -13.08
CA GLN A 154 12.63 -6.15 -14.01
C GLN A 154 11.84 -7.40 -13.59
N ASP A 155 11.85 -7.73 -12.30
CA ASP A 155 11.09 -8.86 -11.74
C ASP A 155 9.58 -8.66 -11.90
N VAL A 156 9.08 -7.47 -11.59
CA VAL A 156 7.66 -7.13 -11.81
C VAL A 156 7.29 -7.31 -13.28
N ALA A 157 8.10 -6.80 -14.20
CA ALA A 157 7.83 -6.94 -15.64
C ALA A 157 7.88 -8.39 -16.12
N ARG A 158 8.84 -9.18 -15.63
CA ARG A 158 8.93 -10.62 -15.89
C ARG A 158 7.66 -11.34 -15.42
N MET A 159 7.22 -11.10 -14.19
CA MET A 159 6.03 -11.73 -13.62
C MET A 159 4.72 -11.33 -14.35
N VAL A 160 4.62 -10.08 -14.82
CA VAL A 160 3.51 -9.66 -15.69
C VAL A 160 3.54 -10.44 -17.01
N GLY A 161 4.73 -10.63 -17.58
CA GLY A 161 4.94 -11.45 -18.77
C GLY A 161 4.52 -12.90 -18.56
N GLU A 162 4.96 -13.52 -17.46
CA GLU A 162 4.60 -14.88 -17.05
C GLU A 162 3.09 -15.04 -16.92
N TYR A 163 2.43 -14.15 -16.18
CA TYR A 163 0.97 -14.17 -16.02
C TYR A 163 0.25 -14.17 -17.37
N LEU A 164 0.61 -13.24 -18.26
CA LEU A 164 -0.02 -13.13 -19.59
C LEU A 164 0.29 -14.32 -20.50
N ALA A 165 1.46 -14.95 -20.36
CA ALA A 165 1.83 -16.16 -21.10
C ALA A 165 0.96 -17.36 -20.71
N THR A 166 0.41 -17.40 -19.49
CA THR A 166 -0.56 -18.44 -19.10
C THR A 166 -1.93 -18.32 -19.76
N ARG A 167 -2.15 -17.29 -20.59
CA ARG A 167 -3.42 -16.99 -21.29
C ARG A 167 -4.60 -16.97 -20.31
N PRO A 168 -4.59 -16.08 -19.30
CA PRO A 168 -5.68 -15.97 -18.34
C PRO A 168 -6.97 -15.55 -19.06
N ASP A 169 -8.11 -15.97 -18.50
CA ASP A 169 -9.41 -15.54 -18.99
C ASP A 169 -9.44 -14.00 -19.06
N PRO A 170 -9.75 -13.40 -20.22
CA PRO A 170 -9.90 -11.96 -20.35
C PRO A 170 -10.80 -11.32 -19.29
N ALA A 171 -11.86 -12.01 -18.84
CA ALA A 171 -12.76 -11.50 -17.80
C ALA A 171 -12.04 -11.14 -16.49
N ALA A 172 -10.91 -11.80 -16.18
CA ALA A 172 -10.14 -11.55 -14.96
C ALA A 172 -9.39 -10.21 -14.97
N TYR A 173 -9.16 -9.60 -16.14
CA TYR A 173 -8.38 -8.37 -16.28
C TYR A 173 -8.99 -7.34 -17.25
N GLU A 174 -10.14 -7.63 -17.86
CA GLU A 174 -10.79 -6.77 -18.85
C GLU A 174 -11.01 -5.35 -18.33
N PHE A 175 -11.41 -5.20 -17.07
CA PHE A 175 -11.61 -3.90 -16.44
C PHE A 175 -10.36 -3.00 -16.47
N LEU A 176 -9.14 -3.58 -16.50
CA LEU A 176 -7.90 -2.80 -16.62
C LEU A 176 -7.78 -2.11 -17.98
N ARG A 177 -8.49 -2.58 -19.01
CA ARG A 177 -8.44 -2.02 -20.36
C ARG A 177 -9.08 -0.64 -20.45
N TYR A 178 -9.92 -0.27 -19.49
CA TYR A 178 -10.65 0.99 -19.44
C TYR A 178 -10.02 1.97 -18.46
N ASP A 179 -10.05 3.26 -18.80
CA ASP A 179 -9.86 4.34 -17.82
C ASP A 179 -11.12 4.50 -16.94
N PHE A 180 -11.11 5.44 -16.01
CA PHE A 180 -12.24 5.59 -15.08
C PHE A 180 -13.55 5.96 -15.78
N ALA A 181 -13.47 6.80 -16.82
CA ALA A 181 -14.61 7.18 -17.63
C ALA A 181 -15.18 5.96 -18.37
N GLY A 182 -14.34 5.18 -19.04
CA GLY A 182 -14.75 3.96 -19.74
C GLY A 182 -15.29 2.88 -18.81
N LEU A 183 -14.78 2.77 -17.57
CA LEU A 183 -15.37 1.88 -16.56
C LEU A 183 -16.79 2.31 -16.18
N THR A 184 -17.00 3.61 -16.00
CA THR A 184 -18.31 4.17 -15.64
C THR A 184 -19.29 4.04 -16.80
N GLU A 185 -18.85 4.26 -18.04
CA GLU A 185 -19.68 4.09 -19.23
C GLU A 185 -20.10 2.62 -19.43
N ARG A 186 -19.15 1.68 -19.29
CA ARG A 186 -19.40 0.26 -19.53
C ARG A 186 -20.19 -0.43 -18.41
N TYR A 187 -19.92 -0.07 -17.15
CA TYR A 187 -20.46 -0.78 -15.97
C TYR A 187 -21.38 0.10 -15.11
N GLY A 188 -21.62 1.35 -15.50
CA GLY A 188 -22.50 2.30 -14.83
C GLY A 188 -21.89 3.02 -13.62
N LYS A 189 -21.23 2.28 -12.71
CA LYS A 189 -20.70 2.81 -11.45
C LYS A 189 -19.42 2.11 -11.03
N VAL A 190 -18.49 2.84 -10.43
CA VAL A 190 -17.30 2.27 -9.77
C VAL A 190 -17.48 2.32 -8.25
N VAL A 191 -17.65 1.15 -7.65
CA VAL A 191 -17.85 0.99 -6.20
C VAL A 191 -16.69 0.19 -5.63
N CYS A 192 -16.13 0.65 -4.51
CA CYS A 192 -15.00 -0.03 -3.88
C CYS A 192 -15.13 -0.07 -2.36
N THR A 193 -14.53 -1.10 -1.76
CA THR A 193 -14.32 -1.20 -0.32
C THR A 193 -13.36 -0.11 0.14
N THR A 194 -13.67 0.54 1.26
CA THR A 194 -12.88 1.57 1.93
C THR A 194 -13.03 1.44 3.44
N PHE A 195 -12.16 2.07 4.22
CA PHE A 195 -12.37 2.20 5.67
C PHE A 195 -13.35 3.33 6.00
N ARG A 196 -14.11 3.18 7.08
CA ARG A 196 -15.12 4.15 7.52
C ARG A 196 -14.55 5.47 8.02
N ASN A 197 -13.34 5.46 8.58
CA ASN A 197 -12.57 6.66 8.95
C ASN A 197 -11.96 7.37 7.72
N TYR A 198 -12.61 7.26 6.57
CA TYR A 198 -12.19 7.80 5.27
C TYR A 198 -11.79 9.28 5.33
N PRO A 199 -10.71 9.70 4.65
CA PRO A 199 -9.83 8.94 3.75
C PRO A 199 -8.71 8.18 4.46
N SER A 200 -8.77 8.06 5.79
CA SER A 200 -7.81 7.31 6.58
C SER A 200 -8.04 5.80 6.43
N PHE A 201 -7.08 5.05 6.94
CA PHE A 201 -7.04 3.59 7.00
C PHE A 201 -6.08 3.19 8.15
N PRO A 202 -5.98 1.90 8.53
CA PRO A 202 -5.09 1.47 9.60
C PRO A 202 -3.64 1.87 9.31
N GLN A 203 -3.04 2.59 10.25
CA GLN A 203 -1.66 3.06 10.18
C GLN A 203 -0.95 2.74 11.48
N ARG A 204 0.38 2.60 11.40
CA ARG A 204 1.22 2.50 12.60
C ARG A 204 1.02 3.75 13.47
N TYR A 205 1.04 3.56 14.77
CA TYR A 205 0.81 4.62 15.76
C TYR A 205 1.91 4.58 16.83
N ASN A 206 2.14 5.75 17.44
CA ASN A 206 3.08 5.89 18.54
C ASN A 206 2.33 5.83 19.87
N GLU A 207 2.75 4.92 20.74
CA GLU A 207 2.26 4.81 22.11
C GLU A 207 3.36 5.29 23.06
N THR A 208 3.03 6.24 23.93
CA THR A 208 3.97 6.78 24.91
C THR A 208 4.35 5.72 25.95
N VAL A 209 5.63 5.69 26.32
CA VAL A 209 6.14 4.78 27.36
C VAL A 209 6.85 5.58 28.45
N PRO A 210 6.65 5.27 29.74
CA PRO A 210 7.26 6.01 30.83
C PRO A 210 8.71 5.53 31.03
N LEU A 211 9.64 6.17 30.33
CA LEU A 211 11.08 5.93 30.54
C LEU A 211 11.75 7.17 31.14
N PRO A 212 12.59 7.00 32.18
CA PRO A 212 13.35 8.09 32.75
C PRO A 212 14.42 8.56 31.76
N ALA A 213 14.56 9.87 31.61
CA ALA A 213 15.71 10.47 30.97
C ALA A 213 15.97 11.81 31.67
N ASP A 214 17.13 11.89 32.34
CA ASP A 214 17.60 13.07 33.04
C ASP A 214 18.62 13.79 32.15
N ASP A 215 18.11 14.38 31.08
CA ASP A 215 18.90 15.13 30.10
C ASP A 215 18.71 16.65 30.23
N GLY A 216 17.89 17.10 31.19
CA GLY A 216 17.54 18.52 31.37
C GLY A 216 16.76 19.12 30.19
N LEU A 217 16.38 18.32 29.19
CA LEU A 217 15.72 18.80 28.00
C LEU A 217 14.23 19.01 28.25
N ARG A 218 13.68 20.08 27.66
CA ARG A 218 12.23 20.28 27.63
C ARG A 218 11.56 19.11 26.90
N ILE A 219 10.51 18.56 27.52
CA ILE A 219 9.71 17.46 26.94
C ILE A 219 8.51 18.04 26.18
N GLU A 220 8.41 17.71 24.90
CA GLU A 220 7.24 17.96 24.05
C GLU A 220 6.31 16.74 24.05
N ARG A 221 5.03 16.96 24.32
CA ARG A 221 4.04 15.88 24.32
C ARG A 221 3.76 15.38 22.91
N LEU A 222 3.63 14.07 22.78
CA LEU A 222 3.18 13.48 21.53
C LEU A 222 1.69 13.69 21.34
N LYS A 223 1.27 13.77 20.08
CA LYS A 223 -0.15 13.75 19.75
C LYS A 223 -0.74 12.42 20.22
N PRO A 224 -1.84 12.41 20.99
CA PRO A 224 -2.50 11.19 21.39
C PRO A 224 -2.92 10.35 20.17
N VAL A 225 -2.91 9.02 20.34
CA VAL A 225 -3.44 8.10 19.33
C VAL A 225 -4.92 8.40 19.14
N SER A 226 -5.27 8.97 17.99
CA SER A 226 -6.63 9.39 17.67
C SER A 226 -7.35 8.43 16.72
N GLN A 227 -6.68 7.37 16.29
CA GLN A 227 -7.22 6.36 15.37
C GLN A 227 -7.43 5.05 16.12
N PRO A 228 -8.39 4.22 15.71
CA PRO A 228 -8.53 2.87 16.24
C PRO A 228 -7.22 2.08 16.10
N THR A 229 -6.96 1.20 17.07
CA THR A 229 -5.80 0.29 17.04
C THR A 229 -6.21 -1.14 16.68
N VAL A 230 -7.51 -1.41 16.63
CA VAL A 230 -8.14 -2.66 16.21
C VAL A 230 -9.20 -2.32 15.17
N TYR A 231 -9.18 -3.04 14.04
CA TYR A 231 -10.12 -2.89 12.95
C TYR A 231 -10.73 -4.23 12.57
N THR A 232 -12.01 -4.20 12.22
CA THR A 232 -12.80 -5.35 11.81
C THR A 232 -13.55 -5.09 10.50
N GLU A 233 -14.32 -6.06 10.02
CA GLU A 233 -15.26 -5.85 8.91
C GLU A 233 -16.26 -4.71 9.18
N LEU A 234 -16.56 -4.42 10.45
CA LEU A 234 -17.45 -3.32 10.82
C LEU A 234 -16.85 -1.96 10.50
N ASP A 235 -15.53 -1.87 10.38
CA ASP A 235 -14.81 -0.65 10.01
C ASP A 235 -14.70 -0.46 8.50
N LEU A 236 -15.23 -1.40 7.72
CA LEU A 236 -15.28 -1.30 6.26
C LEU A 236 -16.63 -0.72 5.80
N SER A 237 -16.57 -0.05 4.66
CA SER A 237 -17.75 0.46 3.95
C SER A 237 -17.52 0.42 2.45
N GLN A 238 -18.60 0.40 1.69
CA GLN A 238 -18.54 0.58 0.25
C GLN A 238 -18.75 2.06 -0.11
N ARG A 239 -17.94 2.58 -1.02
CA ARG A 239 -18.07 3.94 -1.54
C ARG A 239 -18.19 3.91 -3.06
N LEU A 240 -19.10 4.73 -3.57
CA LEU A 240 -19.16 5.09 -4.97
C LEU A 240 -18.09 6.14 -5.25
N PHE A 241 -17.21 5.86 -6.20
CA PHE A 241 -16.18 6.79 -6.66
C PHE A 241 -16.68 7.60 -7.86
N THR A 242 -16.31 8.88 -7.89
CA THR A 242 -16.43 9.77 -9.05
C THR A 242 -15.02 10.28 -9.40
N PRO A 243 -14.82 10.97 -10.53
CA PRO A 243 -13.49 11.44 -10.89
C PRO A 243 -12.86 12.38 -9.84
N GLU A 244 -13.67 13.14 -9.12
CA GLU A 244 -13.22 14.13 -8.14
C GLU A 244 -13.42 13.72 -6.67
N THR A 245 -14.38 12.81 -6.40
CA THR A 245 -14.83 12.54 -5.03
C THR A 245 -15.18 11.07 -4.80
N SER A 246 -15.59 10.76 -3.57
CA SER A 246 -16.29 9.51 -3.29
C SER A 246 -17.36 9.75 -2.24
N ARG A 247 -18.45 8.97 -2.28
CA ARG A 247 -19.53 9.01 -1.28
C ARG A 247 -19.89 7.61 -0.85
N LEU A 248 -20.44 7.47 0.36
CA LEU A 248 -20.95 6.19 0.83
C LEU A 248 -21.97 5.64 -0.19
N ALA A 249 -21.82 4.37 -0.54
CA ALA A 249 -22.77 3.67 -1.38
C ALA A 249 -23.93 3.22 -0.49
N LEU A 250 -24.98 4.03 -0.40
CA LEU A 250 -26.21 3.68 0.31
C LEU A 250 -27.09 2.84 -0.62
N GLY A 251 -27.47 1.64 -0.19
CA GLY A 251 -28.48 0.81 -0.85
C GLY A 251 -28.09 0.22 -2.21
N LEU A 252 -26.90 -0.38 -2.30
CA LEU A 252 -26.57 -1.33 -3.37
C LEU A 252 -27.07 -2.74 -3.02
#